data_AF-A0A7C9RFE0-F1
#
_entry.id   AF-A0A7C9RFE0-F1
#
_cell.length_a   1.000
_cell.length_b   1.000
_cell.length_c   1.000
_cell.angle_alpha   90.00
_cell.angle_beta   90.00
_cell.angle_gamma   90.00
#
_symmetry.space_group_name_H-M   'P 1'
#
loop_
_entity.id
_entity.type
_entity.pdbx_description
1 polymer ?
#
loop_
_entity_poly.entity_id
_entity_poly.type
_entity_poly.pdbx_seq_one_letter_code
_entity_poly.pdbx_strand_id
1 'polypeptide(L)'
;LPSPRVADSRRAVLMSSTRKLQTSAQLMQIKQQQDDFTRQIGKLDAERKMELLRELQDANLRLAEVRAKLQSTAEKLQYATIVKSQFVRGSGSEPQIAVIRISEKGQLRILANEESELQPGDVVEITLRPGSSSEPRVQ
;
A
#
# COMPACT_ATOMS: atom_id res chain seq x y z
N LEU A 1 43.90 -79.62 -26.51
CA LEU A 1 43.67 -78.17 -26.77
C LEU A 1 42.19 -77.96 -27.06
N PRO A 2 41.54 -76.91 -26.53
CA PRO A 2 40.11 -76.68 -26.76
C PRO A 2 39.85 -76.40 -28.25
N SER A 3 38.69 -76.83 -28.76
CA SER A 3 38.29 -76.61 -30.15
C SER A 3 38.16 -75.10 -30.44
N PRO A 4 38.67 -74.58 -31.58
CA PRO A 4 38.64 -73.16 -31.94
C PRO A 4 37.26 -72.50 -31.78
N ARG A 5 36.19 -73.25 -32.11
CA ARG A 5 34.81 -72.76 -32.00
C ARG A 5 34.39 -72.43 -30.57
N VAL A 6 34.82 -73.22 -29.59
CA VAL A 6 34.50 -72.99 -28.16
C VAL A 6 35.21 -71.73 -27.65
N ALA A 7 36.45 -71.49 -28.10
CA ALA A 7 37.19 -70.28 -27.75
C ALA A 7 36.52 -69.02 -28.34
N ASP A 8 36.07 -69.09 -29.59
CA ASP A 8 35.39 -67.96 -30.25
C ASP A 8 34.03 -67.66 -29.61
N SER A 9 33.23 -68.68 -29.26
CA SER A 9 31.97 -68.46 -28.54
C SER A 9 32.19 -67.80 -27.17
N ARG A 10 33.21 -68.22 -26.41
CA ARG A 10 33.55 -67.59 -25.12
C ARG A 10 33.97 -66.13 -25.30
N ARG A 11 34.78 -65.84 -26.32
CA ARG A 11 35.19 -64.46 -26.65
C ARG A 11 33.98 -63.59 -27.01
N ALA A 12 33.04 -64.10 -27.81
CA ALA A 12 31.82 -63.39 -28.17
C ALA A 12 30.95 -63.07 -26.94
N VAL A 13 30.77 -64.03 -26.03
CA VAL A 13 30.00 -63.85 -24.78
C VAL A 13 30.67 -62.82 -23.86
N LEU A 14 31.98 -62.87 -23.71
CA LEU A 14 32.72 -61.87 -22.92
C LEU A 14 32.57 -60.46 -23.52
N MET A 15 32.72 -60.32 -24.84
CA MET A 15 32.52 -59.03 -25.52
C MET A 15 31.10 -58.48 -25.35
N SER A 16 30.09 -59.34 -25.46
CA SER A 16 28.69 -58.98 -25.21
C SER A 16 28.47 -58.53 -23.76
N SER A 17 29.04 -59.26 -22.80
CA SER A 17 28.94 -58.94 -21.36
C SER A 17 29.63 -57.61 -21.03
N THR A 18 30.80 -57.35 -21.59
CA THR A 18 31.51 -56.07 -21.42
C THR A 18 30.70 -54.91 -22.01
N ARG A 19 30.14 -55.06 -23.21
CA ARG A 19 29.27 -54.03 -23.81
C ARG A 19 28.05 -53.77 -22.94
N LYS A 20 27.40 -54.82 -22.44
CA LYS A 20 26.25 -54.67 -21.52
C LYS A 20 26.63 -53.91 -20.25
N LEU A 21 27.77 -54.21 -19.64
CA LEU A 21 28.26 -53.51 -18.45
C LEU A 21 28.57 -52.05 -18.74
N GLN A 22 29.24 -51.76 -19.86
CA GLN A 22 29.54 -50.39 -20.30
C GLN A 22 28.25 -49.58 -20.50
N THR A 23 27.26 -50.13 -21.22
CA THR A 23 25.97 -49.47 -21.43
C THR A 23 25.21 -49.29 -20.11
N SER A 24 25.29 -50.26 -19.19
CA SER A 24 24.65 -50.15 -17.88
C SER A 24 25.27 -49.03 -17.04
N ALA A 25 26.59 -48.88 -17.07
CA ALA A 25 27.29 -47.78 -16.41
C ALA A 25 26.89 -46.41 -17.01
N GLN A 26 26.85 -46.31 -18.34
CA GLN A 26 26.40 -45.09 -19.03
C GLN A 26 24.94 -44.75 -18.68
N LEU A 27 24.05 -45.75 -18.62
CA LEU A 27 22.66 -45.54 -18.23
C LEU A 27 22.54 -45.02 -16.79
N MET A 28 23.33 -45.56 -15.85
CA MET A 28 23.34 -45.07 -14.47
C MET A 28 23.82 -43.62 -14.39
N GLN A 29 24.85 -43.24 -15.17
CA GLN A 29 25.32 -41.86 -15.23
C GLN A 29 24.24 -40.91 -15.77
N ILE A 30 23.54 -41.29 -16.84
CA ILE A 30 22.45 -40.48 -17.41
C ILE A 30 21.29 -40.35 -16.43
N LYS A 31 20.93 -41.42 -15.71
CA LYS A 31 19.89 -41.35 -14.67
C LYS A 31 20.26 -40.41 -13.54
N GLN A 32 21.51 -40.47 -13.07
CA GLN A 32 21.99 -39.54 -12.04
C GLN A 32 21.91 -38.09 -12.52
N GLN A 33 22.33 -37.82 -13.77
CA GLN A 33 22.22 -36.49 -14.36
C GLN A 33 20.76 -36.03 -14.48
N GLN A 34 19.85 -36.91 -14.87
CA GLN A 34 18.42 -36.63 -14.91
C GLN A 34 17.90 -36.24 -13.52
N ASP A 35 18.21 -37.01 -12.49
CA ASP A 35 17.78 -36.74 -11.12
C ASP A 35 18.36 -35.42 -10.57
N ASP A 36 19.60 -35.09 -10.96
CA ASP A 36 20.23 -33.81 -10.63
C ASP A 36 19.48 -32.64 -11.31
N PHE A 37 19.16 -32.76 -12.61
CA PHE A 37 18.41 -31.72 -13.32
C PHE A 37 16.97 -31.57 -12.80
N THR A 38 16.27 -32.67 -12.49
CA THR A 38 14.94 -32.61 -11.88
C THR A 38 14.97 -31.87 -10.54
N ARG A 39 15.99 -32.10 -9.72
CA ARG A 39 16.18 -31.34 -8.47
C ARG A 39 16.49 -29.88 -8.71
N GLN A 40 17.31 -29.55 -9.71
CA GLN A 40 17.61 -28.15 -10.07
C GLN A 40 16.37 -27.40 -10.55
N ILE A 41 15.54 -28.02 -11.40
CA ILE A 41 14.27 -27.45 -11.86
C ILE A 41 13.35 -27.20 -10.67
N GLY A 42 13.16 -28.20 -9.79
CA GLY A 42 12.31 -28.04 -8.61
C GLY A 42 12.78 -26.92 -7.67
N LYS A 43 14.10 -26.76 -7.51
CA LYS A 43 14.68 -25.66 -6.74
C LYS A 43 14.40 -24.30 -7.41
N LEU A 44 14.64 -24.18 -8.71
CA LEU A 44 14.43 -22.95 -9.46
C LEU A 44 12.96 -22.53 -9.44
N ASP A 45 12.03 -23.47 -9.59
CA ASP A 45 10.59 -23.20 -9.51
C ASP A 45 10.19 -22.72 -8.10
N ALA A 46 10.73 -23.33 -7.05
CA ALA A 46 10.49 -22.90 -5.68
C ALA A 46 11.04 -21.49 -5.43
N GLU A 47 12.27 -21.21 -5.87
CA GLU A 47 12.88 -19.88 -5.78
C GLU A 47 12.07 -18.83 -6.54
N ARG A 48 11.66 -19.13 -7.78
CA ARG A 48 10.83 -18.21 -8.58
C ARG A 48 9.49 -17.94 -7.93
N LYS A 49 8.84 -18.97 -7.37
CA LYS A 49 7.57 -18.81 -6.66
C LYS A 49 7.72 -17.93 -5.42
N MET A 50 8.77 -18.12 -4.63
CA MET A 50 9.04 -17.28 -3.46
C MET A 50 9.29 -15.83 -3.87
N GLU A 51 10.07 -15.60 -4.92
CA GLU A 51 10.35 -14.24 -5.41
C GLU A 51 9.07 -13.55 -5.89
N LEU A 52 8.24 -14.24 -6.68
CA LEU A 52 6.95 -13.69 -7.14
C LEU A 52 6.01 -13.33 -5.99
N LEU A 53 5.96 -14.17 -4.93
CA LEU A 53 5.16 -13.88 -3.75
C LEU A 53 5.69 -12.65 -3.00
N ARG A 54 7.01 -12.49 -2.93
CA ARG A 54 7.65 -11.32 -2.33
C ARG A 54 7.37 -10.06 -3.13
N GLU A 55 7.56 -10.09 -4.45
CA GLU A 55 7.26 -8.98 -5.35
C GLU A 55 5.78 -8.56 -5.22
N LEU A 56 4.86 -9.53 -5.13
CA LEU A 56 3.43 -9.27 -4.93
C LEU A 56 3.13 -8.62 -3.58
N GLN A 57 3.78 -9.07 -2.51
CA GLN A 57 3.65 -8.45 -1.19
C GLN A 57 4.16 -7.00 -1.20
N ASP A 58 5.35 -6.77 -1.76
CA ASP A 58 5.94 -5.44 -1.86
C ASP A 58 5.08 -4.49 -2.70
N ALA A 59 4.53 -4.97 -3.82
CA ALA A 59 3.62 -4.19 -4.65
C ALA A 59 2.34 -3.80 -3.90
N ASN A 60 1.76 -4.72 -3.14
CA ASN A 60 0.56 -4.45 -2.33
C ASN A 60 0.84 -3.45 -1.20
N LEU A 61 1.99 -3.53 -0.55
CA LEU A 61 2.40 -2.56 0.47
C LEU A 61 2.56 -1.17 -0.14
N ARG A 62 3.23 -1.04 -1.29
CA ARG A 62 3.35 0.23 -2.00
C ARG A 62 2.00 0.78 -2.43
N LEU A 63 1.09 -0.07 -2.90
CA LEU A 63 -0.27 0.34 -3.25
C LEU A 63 -1.03 0.88 -2.03
N ALA A 64 -0.93 0.20 -0.88
CA ALA A 64 -1.54 0.65 0.36
C ALA A 64 -0.97 2.01 0.82
N GLU A 65 0.35 2.19 0.72
CA GLU A 65 1.02 3.45 1.04
C GLU A 65 0.54 4.61 0.14
N VAL A 66 0.46 4.37 -1.18
CA VAL A 66 -0.04 5.37 -2.14
C VAL A 66 -1.50 5.73 -1.86
N ARG A 67 -2.34 4.73 -1.54
CA ARG A 67 -3.75 4.98 -1.17
C ARG A 67 -3.86 5.81 0.10
N ALA A 68 -3.08 5.51 1.12
CA ALA A 68 -3.06 6.30 2.36
C ALA A 68 -2.61 7.74 2.11
N LYS A 69 -1.58 7.93 1.28
CA LYS A 69 -1.12 9.28 0.87
C LYS A 69 -2.21 10.04 0.12
N LEU A 70 -2.90 9.39 -0.82
CA LEU A 70 -3.99 9.99 -1.59
C LEU A 70 -5.17 10.38 -0.70
N GLN A 71 -5.54 9.54 0.27
CA GLN A 71 -6.57 9.86 1.24
C GLN A 71 -6.18 11.07 2.10
N SER A 72 -4.94 11.10 2.62
CA SER A 72 -4.47 12.23 3.41
C SER A 72 -4.42 13.53 2.62
N THR A 73 -4.03 13.50 1.34
CA THR A 73 -4.06 14.70 0.50
C THR A 73 -5.50 15.14 0.19
N ALA A 74 -6.42 14.20 -0.03
CA ALA A 74 -7.85 14.51 -0.20
C ALA A 74 -8.45 15.18 1.04
N GLU A 75 -8.17 14.65 2.24
CA GLU A 75 -8.61 15.24 3.51
C GLU A 75 -8.05 16.66 3.71
N LYS A 76 -6.76 16.86 3.41
CA LYS A 76 -6.13 18.19 3.46
C LYS A 76 -6.76 19.17 2.47
N LEU A 77 -7.08 18.73 1.26
CA LEU A 77 -7.75 19.55 0.25
C LEU A 77 -9.18 19.90 0.66
N GLN A 78 -9.92 18.97 1.26
CA GLN A 78 -11.25 19.23 1.81
C GLN A 78 -11.17 20.25 2.94
N TYR A 79 -10.26 20.09 3.89
CA TYR A 79 -10.05 21.06 4.96
C TYR A 79 -9.66 22.44 4.42
N ALA A 80 -8.71 22.50 3.48
CA ALA A 80 -8.31 23.75 2.83
C ALA A 80 -9.48 24.40 2.06
N THR A 81 -10.33 23.62 1.41
CA THR A 81 -11.53 24.12 0.71
C THR A 81 -12.57 24.66 1.69
N ILE A 82 -12.79 23.97 2.83
CA ILE A 82 -13.70 24.45 3.88
C ILE A 82 -13.18 25.76 4.46
N VAL A 83 -11.91 25.81 4.87
CA VAL A 83 -11.28 27.02 5.40
C VAL A 83 -11.35 28.15 4.37
N LYS A 84 -10.92 27.90 3.13
CA LYS A 84 -10.99 28.89 2.05
C LYS A 84 -12.42 29.30 1.74
N SER A 85 -13.42 28.43 1.84
CA SER A 85 -14.83 28.80 1.66
C SER A 85 -15.39 29.63 2.82
N GLN A 86 -14.85 29.50 4.03
CA GLN A 86 -15.13 30.45 5.12
C GLN A 86 -14.49 31.82 4.85
N PHE A 87 -13.28 31.84 4.28
CA PHE A 87 -12.61 33.09 3.88
C PHE A 87 -13.19 33.74 2.61
N VAL A 88 -13.62 32.97 1.60
CA VAL A 88 -14.20 33.46 0.32
C VAL A 88 -15.67 33.83 0.48
N ARG A 89 -16.40 33.23 1.43
CA ARG A 89 -17.65 33.80 1.94
C ARG A 89 -17.43 35.01 2.86
N GLY A 90 -16.20 35.51 2.94
CA GLY A 90 -15.83 36.83 3.48
C GLY A 90 -16.30 38.01 2.64
N SER A 91 -17.51 37.94 2.07
CA SER A 91 -18.31 39.13 1.78
C SER A 91 -19.76 38.99 2.29
N GLY A 92 -20.06 38.09 3.24
CA GLY A 92 -21.45 37.85 3.64
C GLY A 92 -21.74 37.38 5.07
N SER A 93 -20.76 37.08 5.92
CA SER A 93 -21.04 36.92 7.35
C SER A 93 -19.98 37.63 8.18
N GLU A 94 -20.12 38.95 8.28
CA GLU A 94 -19.39 39.70 9.30
C GLU A 94 -19.68 39.05 10.67
N PRO A 95 -18.63 38.71 11.45
CA PRO A 95 -18.82 38.15 12.78
C PRO A 95 -19.60 39.14 13.63
N GLN A 96 -20.61 38.67 14.35
CA GLN A 96 -21.34 39.53 15.26
C GLN A 96 -20.51 39.70 16.53
N ILE A 97 -19.93 40.88 16.71
CA ILE A 97 -19.12 41.24 17.88
C ILE A 97 -20.04 41.91 18.91
N ALA A 98 -19.97 41.46 20.16
CA ALA A 98 -20.63 42.12 21.28
C ALA A 98 -19.66 42.28 22.46
N VAL A 99 -19.73 43.42 23.13
CA VAL A 99 -18.99 43.69 24.35
C VAL A 99 -19.94 43.56 25.53
N ILE A 100 -19.59 42.71 26.47
CA ILE A 100 -20.29 42.52 27.73
C ILE A 100 -19.56 43.36 28.79
N ARG A 101 -20.23 44.41 29.27
CA ARG A 101 -19.72 45.31 30.31
C ARG A 101 -20.48 45.09 31.60
N ILE A 102 -19.76 44.82 32.68
CA ILE A 102 -20.35 44.71 34.02
C ILE A 102 -20.27 46.09 34.68
N SER A 103 -21.43 46.66 35.03
CA SER A 103 -21.55 47.94 35.73
C SER A 103 -22.27 47.76 37.07
N GLU A 104 -22.29 48.79 37.92
CA GLU A 104 -23.05 48.78 39.19
C GLU A 104 -24.55 48.53 39.01
N LYS A 105 -25.09 48.76 37.80
CA LYS A 105 -26.50 48.54 37.45
C LYS A 105 -26.76 47.18 36.76
N GLY A 106 -25.74 46.32 36.67
CA GLY A 106 -25.83 45.00 36.06
C GLY A 106 -24.99 44.84 34.79
N GLN A 107 -25.16 43.69 34.13
CA GLN A 107 -24.48 43.30 32.91
C GLN A 107 -25.15 43.93 31.68
N LEU A 108 -24.38 44.67 30.89
CA LEU A 108 -24.83 45.31 29.65
C LEU A 108 -24.19 44.62 28.45
N ARG A 109 -24.99 44.23 27.45
CA ARG A 109 -24.50 43.68 26.17
C ARG A 109 -24.57 44.75 25.10
N ILE A 110 -23.42 45.20 24.63
CA ILE A 110 -23.24 46.26 23.62
C ILE A 110 -22.91 45.59 22.29
N LEU A 111 -23.63 45.90 21.21
CA LEU A 111 -23.25 45.47 19.88
C LEU A 111 -22.07 46.33 19.41
N ALA A 112 -20.96 45.67 19.06
CA ALA A 112 -19.69 46.32 18.78
C ALA A 112 -19.19 45.96 17.38
N ASN A 113 -18.22 46.72 16.90
CA ASN A 113 -17.47 46.48 15.68
C ASN A 113 -15.96 46.43 15.99
N GLU A 114 -15.13 46.20 14.98
CA GLU A 114 -13.67 46.08 15.12
C GLU A 114 -12.99 47.37 15.64
N GLU A 115 -13.67 48.51 15.54
CA GLU A 115 -13.16 49.83 15.97
C GLU A 115 -13.73 50.28 17.32
N SER A 116 -14.52 49.44 17.99
CA SER A 116 -15.15 49.79 19.26
C SER A 116 -14.14 49.80 20.43
N GLU A 117 -14.08 50.91 21.17
CA GLU A 117 -13.20 51.04 22.34
C GLU A 117 -13.62 50.12 23.49
N LEU A 118 -12.64 49.41 24.06
CA LEU A 118 -12.82 48.50 25.19
C LEU A 118 -12.45 49.19 26.51
N GLN A 119 -13.17 48.85 27.57
CA GLN A 119 -12.88 49.27 28.94
C GLN A 119 -12.32 48.10 29.78
N PRO A 120 -11.51 48.38 30.81
CA PRO A 120 -11.03 47.33 31.71
C PRO A 120 -12.20 46.59 32.37
N GLY A 121 -12.21 45.26 32.27
CA GLY A 121 -13.30 44.40 32.77
C GLY A 121 -14.36 44.04 31.74
N ASP A 122 -14.26 44.55 30.50
CA ASP A 122 -15.10 44.12 29.39
C ASP A 122 -14.77 42.68 28.95
N VAL A 123 -15.81 41.93 28.58
CA VAL A 123 -15.69 40.60 27.95
C VAL A 123 -16.17 40.70 26.51
N VAL A 124 -15.34 40.27 25.57
CA VAL A 124 -15.67 40.27 24.14
C VAL A 124 -16.29 38.93 23.76
N GLU A 125 -17.52 38.97 23.26
CA GLU A 125 -18.26 37.82 22.74
C GLU A 125 -18.26 37.87 21.21
N ILE A 126 -17.73 36.82 20.58
CA ILE A 126 -17.68 36.68 19.12
C ILE A 126 -18.59 35.51 18.73
N THR A 127 -19.69 35.80 18.03
CA THR A 127 -20.57 34.76 17.51
C THR A 127 -20.34 34.56 16.02
N LEU A 128 -19.78 33.41 15.67
CA LEU A 128 -19.67 32.95 14.29
C LEU A 128 -20.94 32.19 13.93
N ARG A 129 -21.82 32.78 13.13
CA ARG A 129 -22.96 32.05 12.58
C ARG A 129 -22.53 31.36 11.29
N PRO A 130 -22.47 30.02 11.24
CA PRO A 130 -22.40 29.35 9.96
C PRO A 130 -23.67 29.71 9.18
N GLY A 131 -23.51 30.33 8.01
CA GLY A 131 -24.63 30.75 7.18
C GLY A 131 -25.60 29.59 6.99
N SER A 132 -26.84 29.76 7.47
CA SER A 132 -27.93 28.83 7.23
C SER A 132 -28.19 28.80 5.72
N SER A 133 -27.80 27.72 5.06
CA SER A 133 -28.27 27.40 3.71
C SER A 133 -29.78 27.14 3.80
N SER A 134 -30.59 28.16 3.60
CA SER A 134 -32.01 28.01 3.34
C SER A 134 -32.19 27.39 1.95
N GLU A 135 -32.42 26.08 1.88
CA GLU A 135 -32.90 25.41 0.67
C GLU A 135 -34.35 25.82 0.39
N PRO A 136 -34.70 26.28 -0.83
CA PRO A 136 -36.09 26.38 -1.23
C PRO A 136 -36.58 24.99 -1.67
N ARG A 137 -37.54 24.43 -0.93
CA ARG A 137 -38.40 23.35 -1.46
C ARG A 137 -39.27 23.94 -2.57
N VAL A 138 -38.98 23.56 -3.81
CA VAL A 138 -39.88 23.77 -4.93
C VAL A 138 -40.88 22.61 -4.96
N GLN A 139 -42.16 22.97 -4.94
CA GLN A 139 -43.33 22.07 -5.07
C GLN A 139 -43.46 21.55 -6.50
#